data_AF-A0A966G9V0-F1
#
_entry.id   AF-A0A966G9V0-F1
#
_cell.length_a   1.000
_cell.length_b   1.000
_cell.length_c   1.000
_cell.angle_alpha   90.00
_cell.angle_beta   90.00
_cell.angle_gamma   90.00
#
_symmetry.space_group_name_H-M   'P 1'
#
loop_
_entity.id
_entity.type
_entity.pdbx_description
1 polymer ?
#
loop_
_entity_poly.entity_id
_entity_poly.type
_entity_poly.pdbx_seq_one_letter_code
_entity_poly.pdbx_strand_id
1 'polypeptide(L)'
;MEFIWLSPVVAIALGFIVWKLSRVPKLSKNNFFRAKENISKTKNLDPNHGLMDAHKAFISALQSMYPASRTNGATLIKKVVKRLPNEKIIWKLHRTRNLAAHEPNFEVYEKTASQARREFERALNALR
;
A
#
# COMPACT_ATOMS: atom_id res chain seq x y z
N MET A 1 4.84 42.71 6.56
CA MET A 1 4.20 41.40 6.33
C MET A 1 3.88 41.32 4.85
N GLU A 2 4.61 40.51 4.08
CA GLU A 2 4.36 40.39 2.65
C GLU A 2 3.13 39.49 2.41
N PHE A 3 2.07 40.08 1.86
CA PHE A 3 0.87 39.35 1.44
C PHE A 3 1.17 38.65 0.11
N ILE A 4 1.38 37.34 0.15
CA ILE A 4 1.53 36.51 -1.05
C ILE A 4 0.15 36.48 -1.75
N TRP A 5 -0.02 37.29 -2.79
CA TRP A 5 -1.17 37.21 -3.69
C TRP A 5 -1.07 35.92 -4.52
N LEU A 6 -1.67 34.85 -4.02
CA LEU A 6 -1.91 33.65 -4.81
C LEU A 6 -2.89 33.99 -5.92
N SER A 7 -2.42 33.96 -7.17
CA SER A 7 -3.28 34.09 -8.34
C SER A 7 -4.47 33.13 -8.23
N PRO A 8 -5.70 33.56 -8.59
CA PRO A 8 -6.90 32.72 -8.50
C PRO A 8 -6.74 31.39 -9.25
N VAL A 9 -5.90 31.34 -10.29
CA VAL A 9 -5.56 30.10 -11.02
C VAL A 9 -4.82 29.09 -10.13
N VAL A 10 -3.88 29.57 -9.29
CA VAL A 10 -3.13 28.72 -8.36
C VAL A 10 -4.02 28.19 -7.24
N ALA A 11 -4.94 29.04 -6.73
CA ALA A 11 -5.90 28.62 -5.72
C ALA A 11 -6.86 27.54 -6.24
N ILE A 12 -7.36 27.68 -7.48
CA ILE A 12 -8.22 26.68 -8.12
C ILE A 12 -7.46 25.37 -8.37
N ALA A 13 -6.22 25.43 -8.85
CA ALA A 13 -5.39 24.25 -9.07
C ALA A 13 -5.11 23.50 -7.76
N LEU A 14 -4.75 24.20 -6.69
CA LEU A 14 -4.54 23.60 -5.36
C LEU A 14 -5.84 23.00 -4.82
N GLY A 15 -6.97 23.71 -4.95
CA GLY A 15 -8.29 23.20 -4.56
C GLY A 15 -8.66 21.91 -5.30
N PHE A 16 -8.40 21.85 -6.62
CA PHE A 16 -8.65 20.65 -7.42
C PHE A 16 -7.75 19.48 -7.05
N ILE A 17 -6.46 19.72 -6.76
CA ILE A 17 -5.53 18.70 -6.29
C ILE A 17 -5.98 18.14 -4.94
N VAL A 18 -6.31 19.00 -3.99
CA VAL A 18 -6.81 18.59 -2.66
C VAL A 18 -8.11 17.81 -2.78
N TRP A 19 -9.04 18.28 -3.62
CA TRP A 19 -10.31 17.60 -3.88
C TRP A 19 -10.11 16.19 -4.50
N LYS A 20 -9.22 16.08 -5.48
CA LYS A 20 -8.88 14.80 -6.13
C LYS A 20 -8.21 13.82 -5.16
N LEU A 21 -7.31 14.32 -4.30
CA LEU A 21 -6.65 13.51 -3.26
C LEU A 21 -7.64 13.05 -2.18
N SER A 22 -8.65 13.87 -1.87
CA SER A 22 -9.70 13.55 -0.89
C SER A 22 -10.65 12.44 -1.33
N ARG A 23 -10.69 12.11 -2.63
CA ARG A 23 -11.53 11.04 -3.19
C ARG A 23 -10.94 9.63 -3.06
N VAL A 24 -9.77 9.46 -2.44
CA VAL A 24 -9.24 8.12 -2.16
C VAL A 24 -10.14 7.45 -1.11
N PRO A 25 -10.86 6.36 -1.45
CA PRO A 25 -11.73 5.68 -0.51
C PRO A 25 -10.97 5.24 0.75
N LYS A 26 -11.66 5.16 1.88
CA LYS A 26 -11.09 4.62 3.12
C LYS A 26 -11.25 3.10 3.15
N LEU A 27 -10.32 2.43 3.83
CA LEU A 27 -10.42 1.00 4.06
C LEU A 27 -11.49 0.73 5.13
N SER A 28 -12.48 -0.12 4.81
CA SER A 28 -13.51 -0.49 5.78
C SER A 28 -12.89 -1.23 6.97
N LYS A 29 -13.49 -1.08 8.17
CA LYS A 29 -13.00 -1.75 9.39
C LYS A 29 -12.89 -3.27 9.20
N ASN A 30 -13.89 -3.90 8.58
CA ASN A 30 -13.91 -5.34 8.38
C ASN A 30 -12.77 -5.81 7.45
N ASN A 31 -12.54 -5.11 6.34
CA ASN A 31 -11.46 -5.45 5.42
C ASN A 31 -10.08 -5.16 6.03
N PHE A 32 -9.97 -4.10 6.84
CA PHE A 32 -8.77 -3.80 7.62
C PHE A 32 -8.42 -4.93 8.59
N PHE A 33 -9.37 -5.36 9.42
CA PHE A 33 -9.13 -6.43 10.41
C PHE A 33 -8.79 -7.75 9.72
N ARG A 34 -9.54 -8.12 8.68
CA ARG A 34 -9.27 -9.34 7.90
C ARG A 34 -7.88 -9.32 7.26
N ALA A 35 -7.48 -8.19 6.67
CA ALA A 35 -6.15 -8.06 6.06
C ALA A 35 -5.03 -8.12 7.11
N LYS A 36 -5.20 -7.45 8.25
CA LYS A 36 -4.23 -7.48 9.35
C LYS A 36 -4.08 -8.89 9.92
N GLU A 37 -5.17 -9.61 10.11
CA GLU A 37 -5.16 -10.99 10.58
C GLU A 37 -4.41 -11.90 9.59
N ASN A 38 -4.71 -11.77 8.29
CA ASN A 38 -4.02 -12.53 7.25
C ASN A 38 -2.51 -12.23 7.23
N ILE A 39 -2.11 -10.96 7.38
CA ILE A 39 -0.69 -10.59 7.48
C ILE A 39 -0.05 -11.21 8.74
N SER A 40 -0.73 -11.18 9.88
CA SER A 40 -0.21 -11.77 11.12
C SER A 40 0.03 -13.28 10.99
N LYS A 41 -0.88 -14.01 10.31
CA LYS A 41 -0.77 -15.45 10.05
C LYS A 41 0.49 -15.83 9.25
N THR A 42 1.06 -14.90 8.48
CA THR A 42 2.30 -15.14 7.73
C THR A 42 3.55 -15.20 8.60
N LYS A 43 3.43 -15.00 9.92
CA LYS A 43 4.56 -15.04 10.86
C LYS A 43 5.33 -16.36 10.81
N ASN A 44 4.60 -17.47 10.73
CA ASN A 44 5.13 -18.83 10.88
C ASN A 44 5.41 -19.51 9.53
N LEU A 45 5.22 -18.80 8.42
CA LEU A 45 5.56 -19.30 7.09
C LEU A 45 7.06 -19.12 6.83
N ASP A 46 7.60 -19.91 5.91
CA ASP A 46 8.93 -19.62 5.37
C ASP A 46 8.95 -18.19 4.78
N PRO A 47 10.13 -17.54 4.73
CA PRO A 47 10.21 -16.15 4.34
C PRO A 47 9.64 -15.81 2.95
N ASN A 48 9.76 -16.72 1.97
CA ASN A 48 9.25 -16.53 0.61
C ASN A 48 7.71 -16.49 0.63
N HIS A 49 7.08 -17.54 1.16
CA HIS A 49 5.62 -17.58 1.29
C HIS A 49 5.10 -16.46 2.19
N GLY A 50 5.82 -16.17 3.28
CA GLY A 50 5.47 -15.09 4.20
C GLY A 50 5.41 -13.72 3.53
N LEU A 51 6.39 -13.39 2.67
CA LEU A 51 6.36 -12.16 1.87
C LEU A 51 5.22 -12.17 0.85
N MET A 52 5.04 -13.28 0.13
CA MET A 52 4.03 -13.40 -0.93
C MET A 52 2.62 -13.24 -0.38
N ASP A 53 2.29 -13.91 0.72
CA ASP A 53 0.97 -13.90 1.34
C ASP A 53 0.69 -12.59 2.07
N ALA A 54 1.69 -11.99 2.72
CA ALA A 54 1.53 -10.68 3.34
C ALA A 54 1.23 -9.61 2.27
N HIS A 55 1.94 -9.67 1.15
CA HIS A 55 1.68 -8.78 0.01
C HIS A 55 0.31 -9.05 -0.62
N LYS A 56 -0.10 -10.32 -0.77
CA LYS A 56 -1.42 -10.68 -1.28
C LYS A 56 -2.54 -10.12 -0.40
N ALA A 57 -2.45 -10.29 0.91
CA ALA A 57 -3.40 -9.75 1.88
C ALA A 57 -3.49 -8.21 1.80
N PHE A 58 -2.34 -7.55 1.68
CA PHE A 58 -2.28 -6.10 1.48
C PHE A 58 -2.99 -5.66 0.19
N ILE A 59 -2.66 -6.28 -0.95
CA ILE A 59 -3.28 -5.95 -2.25
C ILE A 59 -4.78 -6.24 -2.24
N SER A 60 -5.24 -7.34 -1.65
CA SER A 60 -6.67 -7.64 -1.51
C SER A 60 -7.40 -6.58 -0.69
N ALA A 61 -6.77 -6.03 0.35
CA ALA A 61 -7.32 -4.89 1.09
C ALA A 61 -7.47 -3.66 0.20
N LEU A 62 -6.44 -3.32 -0.60
CA LEU A 62 -6.51 -2.21 -1.55
C LEU A 62 -7.58 -2.44 -2.63
N GLN A 63 -7.71 -3.67 -3.15
CA GLN A 63 -8.77 -4.02 -4.11
C GLN A 63 -10.15 -3.76 -3.53
N SER A 64 -10.37 -4.06 -2.25
CA SER A 64 -11.65 -3.81 -1.59
C SER A 64 -12.03 -2.33 -1.51
N MET A 65 -11.05 -1.43 -1.57
CA MET A 65 -11.28 0.01 -1.64
C MET A 65 -11.67 0.46 -3.07
N TYR A 66 -11.36 -0.35 -4.09
CA TYR A 66 -11.62 -0.06 -5.50
C TYR A 66 -12.31 -1.23 -6.22
N PRO A 67 -13.53 -1.62 -5.81
CA PRO A 67 -14.20 -2.84 -6.30
C PRO A 67 -14.44 -2.82 -7.82
N ALA A 68 -14.63 -1.64 -8.42
CA ALA A 68 -14.80 -1.49 -9.87
C ALA A 68 -13.47 -1.58 -10.66
N SER A 69 -12.32 -1.68 -10.00
CA SER A 69 -11.02 -1.70 -10.69
C SER A 69 -10.44 -3.12 -10.72
N ARG A 70 -10.60 -3.82 -11.85
CA ARG A 70 -9.78 -4.99 -12.17
C ARG A 70 -8.38 -4.52 -12.56
N THR A 71 -7.59 -4.12 -11.56
CA THR A 71 -6.24 -3.59 -11.77
C THR A 71 -5.21 -4.39 -11.00
N ASN A 72 -3.99 -4.41 -11.53
CA ASN A 72 -2.86 -5.11 -10.92
C ASN A 72 -2.39 -4.43 -9.62
N GLY A 73 -1.60 -5.16 -8.82
CA GLY A 73 -1.11 -4.68 -7.52
C GLY A 73 -0.35 -3.35 -7.59
N ALA A 74 0.48 -3.15 -8.62
CA ALA A 74 1.23 -1.91 -8.80
C ALA A 74 0.31 -0.69 -9.00
N THR A 75 -0.77 -0.85 -9.77
CA THR A 75 -1.75 0.23 -9.99
C THR A 75 -2.47 0.60 -8.70
N LEU A 76 -2.83 -0.39 -7.88
CA LEU A 76 -3.46 -0.16 -6.59
C LEU A 76 -2.54 0.55 -5.62
N ILE A 77 -1.26 0.13 -5.53
CA ILE A 77 -0.25 0.82 -4.73
C ILE A 77 -0.15 2.27 -5.18
N LYS A 78 0.00 2.53 -6.49
CA LYS A 78 0.11 3.90 -7.04
C LYS A 78 -1.07 4.81 -6.65
N LYS A 79 -2.29 4.28 -6.58
CA LYS A 79 -3.48 5.04 -6.17
C LYS A 79 -3.45 5.49 -4.72
N VAL A 80 -2.87 4.69 -3.83
CA VAL A 80 -2.86 4.96 -2.39
C VAL A 80 -1.51 5.46 -1.87
N VAL A 81 -0.46 5.43 -2.70
CA VAL A 81 0.93 5.60 -2.27
C VAL A 81 1.18 6.90 -1.52
N LYS A 82 0.50 7.98 -1.91
CA LYS A 82 0.63 9.30 -1.28
C LYS A 82 0.08 9.38 0.15
N ARG A 83 -0.76 8.41 0.56
CA ARG A 83 -1.25 8.28 1.93
C ARG A 83 -0.41 7.32 2.77
N LEU A 84 0.54 6.62 2.16
CA LEU A 84 1.34 5.62 2.88
C LEU A 84 2.51 6.30 3.60
N PRO A 85 2.76 5.96 4.88
CA PRO A 85 3.86 6.56 5.64
C PRO A 85 5.23 6.17 5.10
N ASN A 86 5.33 5.06 4.36
CA ASN A 86 6.59 4.46 3.90
C ASN A 86 6.57 4.07 2.41
N GLU A 87 6.16 5.00 1.53
CA GLU A 87 6.05 4.81 0.07
C GLU A 87 7.22 4.00 -0.54
N LYS A 88 8.47 4.43 -0.27
CA LYS A 88 9.67 3.79 -0.83
C LYS A 88 9.80 2.32 -0.42
N ILE A 89 9.47 2.01 0.83
CA ILE A 89 9.59 0.64 1.36
C ILE A 89 8.50 -0.26 0.78
N ILE A 90 7.28 0.24 0.63
CA ILE A 90 6.18 -0.51 0.02
C ILE A 90 6.52 -0.88 -1.43
N TRP A 91 7.08 0.05 -2.20
CA TRP A 91 7.56 -0.26 -3.55
C TRP A 91 8.73 -1.24 -3.57
N LYS A 92 9.68 -1.13 -2.64
CA LYS A 92 10.78 -2.09 -2.52
C LYS A 92 10.24 -3.49 -2.27
N LEU A 93 9.34 -3.65 -1.30
CA LEU A 93 8.73 -4.94 -0.95
C LEU A 93 7.89 -5.51 -2.08
N HIS A 94 7.14 -4.67 -2.82
CA HIS A 94 6.42 -5.09 -4.02
C HIS A 94 7.36 -5.67 -5.09
N ARG A 95 8.50 -5.01 -5.34
CA ARG A 95 9.51 -5.51 -6.28
C ARG A 95 10.14 -6.80 -5.79
N THR A 96 10.53 -6.88 -4.52
CA THR A 96 11.08 -8.11 -3.93
C THR A 96 10.10 -9.28 -4.06
N ARG A 97 8.81 -9.05 -3.82
CA ARG A 97 7.78 -10.08 -4.03
C ARG A 97 7.71 -10.51 -5.49
N ASN A 98 7.85 -9.59 -6.45
CA ASN A 98 7.84 -9.95 -7.87
C ASN A 98 9.09 -10.75 -8.27
N LEU A 99 10.27 -10.42 -7.72
CA LEU A 99 11.49 -11.23 -7.91
C LEU A 99 11.25 -12.64 -7.36
N ALA A 100 10.82 -12.77 -6.10
CA ALA A 100 10.52 -14.06 -5.48
C ALA A 100 9.46 -14.89 -6.24
N ALA A 101 8.54 -14.25 -6.97
CA ALA A 101 7.51 -14.94 -7.73
C ALA A 101 7.96 -15.38 -9.14
N HIS A 102 9.04 -14.80 -9.69
CA HIS A 102 9.46 -15.00 -11.07
C HIS A 102 10.86 -15.60 -11.21
N GLU A 103 11.70 -15.51 -10.17
CA GLU A 103 13.05 -16.04 -10.14
C GLU A 103 13.08 -17.30 -9.25
N PRO A 104 13.26 -18.51 -9.82
CA PRO A 104 13.16 -19.77 -9.08
C PRO A 104 14.15 -19.92 -7.92
N ASN A 105 15.30 -19.24 -8.01
CA ASN A 105 16.38 -19.31 -7.03
C ASN A 105 16.47 -18.06 -6.13
N PHE A 106 15.44 -17.21 -6.15
CA PHE A 106 15.44 -16.01 -5.32
C PHE A 106 14.94 -16.34 -3.91
N GLU A 107 15.82 -16.16 -2.93
CA GLU A 107 15.51 -16.37 -1.53
C GLU A 107 15.28 -15.04 -0.80
N VAL A 108 14.12 -14.93 -0.17
CA VAL A 108 13.78 -13.83 0.74
C VAL A 108 14.37 -14.14 2.11
N TYR A 109 15.14 -13.22 2.66
CA TYR A 109 15.58 -13.33 4.05
C TYR A 109 14.44 -13.12 5.04
N GLU A 110 14.49 -13.80 6.19
CA GLU A 110 13.50 -13.66 7.28
C GLU A 110 13.30 -12.20 7.71
N LYS A 111 14.37 -11.41 7.74
CA LYS A 111 14.33 -9.98 8.05
C LYS A 111 13.45 -9.20 7.06
N THR A 112 13.49 -9.56 5.78
CA THR A 112 12.69 -8.94 4.72
C THR A 112 11.22 -9.34 4.84
N ALA A 113 10.93 -10.62 5.10
CA ALA A 113 9.56 -11.08 5.36
C ALA A 113 8.97 -10.40 6.62
N SER A 114 9.75 -10.28 7.69
CA SER A 114 9.37 -9.57 8.90
C SER A 114 9.15 -8.07 8.67
N GLN A 115 10.00 -7.43 7.86
CA GLN A 115 9.80 -6.05 7.43
C GLN A 115 8.50 -5.93 6.63
N ALA A 116 8.23 -6.84 5.71
CA ALA A 116 7.01 -6.82 4.90
C ALA A 116 5.75 -6.77 5.75
N ARG A 117 5.64 -7.69 6.73
CA ARG A 117 4.51 -7.74 7.68
C ARG A 117 4.27 -6.39 8.36
N ARG A 118 5.31 -5.86 9.01
CA ARG A 118 5.24 -4.60 9.75
C ARG A 118 4.85 -3.42 8.86
N GLU A 119 5.48 -3.31 7.69
CA GLU A 119 5.28 -2.16 6.81
C GLU A 119 3.92 -2.20 6.11
N PHE A 120 3.43 -3.38 5.73
CA PHE A 120 2.07 -3.53 5.20
C PHE A 120 1.01 -3.25 6.27
N GLU A 121 1.17 -3.72 7.51
CA GLU A 121 0.26 -3.33 8.60
C GLU A 121 0.25 -1.82 8.84
N ARG A 122 1.43 -1.19 8.86
CA ARG A 122 1.55 0.27 9.03
C ARG A 122 0.88 1.02 7.88
N ALA A 123 1.02 0.52 6.64
CA ALA A 123 0.33 1.05 5.47
C ALA A 123 -1.20 0.93 5.61
N LEU A 124 -1.71 -0.23 6.03
CA LEU A 124 -3.16 -0.43 6.24
C LEU A 124 -3.72 0.53 7.31
N ASN A 125 -2.97 0.78 8.39
CA ASN A 125 -3.39 1.73 9.43
C ASN A 125 -3.56 3.16 8.89
N ALA A 126 -2.75 3.59 7.93
CA ALA A 126 -2.87 4.91 7.32
C ALA A 126 -4.04 5.03 6.32
N LEU A 127 -4.61 3.90 5.89
CA LEU A 127 -5.71 3.84 4.93
C LEU A 127 -7.09 3.71 5.58
N ARG A 128 -7.15 3.35 6.86
CA ARG A 128 -8.35 3.41 7.69
C ARG A 128 -8.87 4.85 7.81
#